data_AF-A0A5B8US36-F1
#
_entry.id   AF-A0A5B8US36-F1
#
_cell.length_a   1.000
_cell.length_b   1.000
_cell.length_c   1.000
_cell.angle_alpha   90.00
_cell.angle_beta   90.00
_cell.angle_gamma   90.00
#
_symmetry.space_group_name_H-M   'P 1'
#
loop_
_entity.id
_entity.type
_entity.pdbx_description
1 polymer ?
#
loop_
_entity_poly.entity_id
_entity_poly.type
_entity_poly.pdbx_seq_one_letter_code
_entity_poly.pdbx_strand_id
1 'polypeptide(L)'
;MKTLILSLILISTLVACKKETIAPVATPGKPAGTSTTASSSTTSTTSTSTTSTPVTPVAAATDTIPEMAGFKLKLIEDNTNYDEVLFMFKQKSSTTYDAMEDGKYFTGNGQVSLASISSDGTDLAVNSLPYSPGMSIGLDANAKTDGTYTFDLSFQIKIPYDVHIWLKDNLLNNSVDLRITDYTFKVSKADPNSFGNKRFELIIKR
;
A
#
# COMPACT_ATOMS: atom_id res chain seq x y z
N MET A 1 -9.86 -50.81 27.08
CA MET A 1 -11.20 -50.29 26.68
C MET A 1 -11.00 -49.50 25.42
N LYS A 2 -11.54 -49.97 24.30
CA LYS A 2 -11.42 -49.37 22.96
C LYS A 2 -12.61 -48.43 22.76
N THR A 3 -12.37 -47.14 22.56
CA THR A 3 -13.43 -46.19 22.22
C THR A 3 -13.27 -45.80 20.76
N LEU A 4 -14.16 -46.36 19.94
CA LEU A 4 -14.42 -46.03 18.54
C LEU A 4 -15.09 -44.64 18.49
N ILE A 5 -14.55 -43.68 17.74
CA ILE A 5 -15.29 -42.44 17.43
C ILE A 5 -15.39 -42.28 15.90
N LEU A 6 -16.60 -42.62 15.47
CA LEU A 6 -17.38 -42.23 14.31
C LEU A 6 -16.75 -41.18 13.35
N SER A 7 -16.47 -41.62 12.12
CA SER A 7 -16.22 -40.75 10.97
C SER A 7 -17.53 -40.12 10.49
N LEU A 8 -17.55 -38.78 10.43
CA LEU A 8 -18.61 -38.00 9.81
C LEU A 8 -18.22 -37.73 8.35
N ILE A 9 -18.89 -38.39 7.40
CA ILE A 9 -18.71 -38.18 5.96
C ILE A 9 -19.57 -36.99 5.55
N LEU A 10 -18.93 -35.86 5.23
CA LEU A 10 -19.59 -34.69 4.66
C LEU A 10 -19.66 -34.84 3.13
N ILE A 11 -20.85 -35.05 2.59
CA ILE A 11 -21.11 -35.11 1.15
C ILE A 11 -21.29 -33.67 0.65
N SER A 12 -20.25 -33.12 0.02
CA SER A 12 -20.34 -31.85 -0.71
C SER A 12 -20.74 -32.11 -2.16
N THR A 13 -21.96 -31.71 -2.53
CA THR A 13 -22.43 -31.70 -3.91
C THR A 13 -21.76 -30.59 -4.70
N LEU A 14 -20.92 -30.94 -5.68
CA LEU A 14 -20.40 -29.99 -6.67
C LEU A 14 -21.54 -29.50 -7.57
N VAL A 15 -21.81 -28.19 -7.54
CA VAL A 15 -22.58 -27.50 -8.57
C VAL A 15 -21.62 -27.11 -9.70
N ALA A 16 -21.83 -27.68 -10.89
CA ALA A 16 -21.08 -27.34 -12.09
C ALA A 16 -21.63 -26.05 -12.71
N CYS A 17 -20.89 -24.94 -12.59
CA CYS A 17 -21.15 -23.73 -13.38
C CYS A 17 -20.72 -23.96 -14.84
N LYS A 18 -21.68 -23.90 -15.76
CA LYS A 18 -21.43 -23.80 -17.20
C LYS A 18 -20.75 -22.47 -17.51
N LYS A 19 -19.56 -22.53 -18.10
CA LYS A 19 -18.84 -21.39 -18.68
C LYS A 19 -19.36 -21.16 -20.09
N GLU A 20 -20.01 -20.03 -20.32
CA GLU A 20 -20.45 -19.59 -21.64
C GLU A 20 -19.30 -18.86 -22.32
N THR A 21 -18.83 -19.42 -23.43
CA THR A 21 -17.74 -18.85 -24.25
C THR A 21 -18.34 -17.81 -25.19
N ILE A 22 -18.10 -16.53 -24.92
CA ILE A 22 -18.40 -15.44 -25.86
C ILE A 22 -17.20 -15.30 -26.80
N ALA A 23 -17.45 -15.48 -28.11
CA ALA A 23 -16.46 -15.27 -29.16
C ALA A 23 -16.13 -13.78 -29.34
N PRO A 24 -14.87 -13.42 -29.67
CA PRO A 24 -14.51 -12.03 -29.93
C PRO A 24 -15.07 -11.55 -31.28
N VAL A 25 -15.88 -10.49 -31.23
CA VAL A 25 -16.31 -9.73 -32.41
C VAL A 25 -15.14 -8.89 -32.90
N ALA A 26 -14.66 -9.19 -34.10
CA ALA A 26 -13.70 -8.37 -34.83
C ALA A 26 -14.37 -7.07 -35.29
N THR A 27 -13.74 -5.92 -35.05
CA THR A 27 -14.15 -4.64 -35.65
C THR A 27 -13.06 -4.13 -36.60
N PRO A 28 -13.42 -3.65 -37.82
CA PRO A 28 -12.47 -3.22 -38.85
C PRO A 28 -11.90 -1.82 -38.54
N GLY A 29 -10.66 -1.59 -38.97
CA GLY A 29 -9.96 -0.33 -38.75
C GLY A 29 -10.14 0.77 -39.81
N LYS A 30 -9.30 1.80 -39.65
CA LYS A 30 -8.90 2.89 -40.58
C LYS A 30 -9.80 4.16 -40.53
N PRO A 31 -9.31 5.42 -40.82
CA PRO A 31 -7.99 5.89 -41.28
C PRO A 31 -7.31 6.98 -40.42
N ALA A 32 -6.03 7.19 -40.74
CA ALA A 32 -5.21 8.36 -40.45
C ALA A 32 -5.68 9.61 -41.24
N GLY A 33 -5.52 10.79 -40.63
CA GLY A 33 -5.76 12.10 -41.25
C GLY A 33 -4.84 13.17 -40.63
N THR A 34 -4.30 14.01 -41.49
CA THR A 34 -3.09 14.85 -41.36
C THR A 34 -3.43 16.34 -41.15
N SER A 35 -2.57 17.08 -40.43
CA SER A 35 -2.34 18.56 -40.47
C SER A 35 -3.51 19.47 -40.02
N THR A 36 -3.40 20.72 -39.56
CA THR A 36 -2.41 21.81 -39.73
C THR A 36 -2.70 22.93 -38.69
N THR A 37 -1.71 23.81 -38.49
CA THR A 37 -1.83 25.28 -38.29
C THR A 37 -1.93 25.86 -36.86
N ALA A 38 -0.98 26.77 -36.64
CA ALA A 38 -0.76 27.64 -35.51
C ALA A 38 -1.88 28.66 -35.21
N SER A 39 -1.94 29.10 -33.95
CA SER A 39 -2.20 30.52 -33.66
C SER A 39 -1.68 30.91 -32.28
N SER A 40 -0.71 31.81 -32.33
CA SER A 40 -0.29 32.71 -31.27
C SER A 40 -1.43 33.64 -30.86
N SER A 41 -1.65 33.82 -29.55
CA SER A 41 -2.23 35.06 -29.04
C SER A 41 -1.57 35.43 -27.71
N THR A 42 -0.70 36.41 -27.80
CA THR A 42 -0.18 37.20 -26.68
C THR A 42 -1.31 38.11 -26.21
N THR A 43 -1.63 38.10 -24.91
CA THR A 43 -2.44 39.16 -24.30
C THR A 43 -1.81 39.56 -22.98
N SER A 44 -1.17 40.72 -23.04
CA SER A 44 -0.69 41.57 -21.96
C SER A 44 -1.84 42.39 -21.37
N THR A 45 -2.01 42.40 -20.04
CA THR A 45 -2.63 43.44 -19.16
C THR A 45 -2.98 42.75 -17.82
N THR A 46 -2.87 43.30 -16.61
CA THR A 46 -2.58 44.62 -16.05
C THR A 46 -2.15 44.38 -14.60
N SER A 47 -1.03 44.95 -14.18
CA SER A 47 -0.58 44.93 -12.78
C SER A 47 -1.36 45.98 -11.99
N THR A 48 -2.31 45.54 -11.15
CA THR A 48 -2.98 46.40 -10.17
C THR A 48 -2.29 46.26 -8.83
N SER A 49 -1.43 47.22 -8.50
CA SER A 49 -0.81 47.35 -7.18
C SER A 49 -1.85 47.78 -6.15
N THR A 50 -2.39 46.81 -5.41
CA THR A 50 -3.17 47.06 -4.20
C THR A 50 -2.23 47.00 -3.01
N THR A 51 -2.16 48.11 -2.28
CA THR A 51 -1.44 48.26 -1.02
C THR A 51 -2.06 47.34 0.03
N SER A 52 -1.51 46.14 0.17
CA SER A 52 -1.87 45.21 1.24
C SER A 52 -1.16 45.61 2.53
N THR A 53 -1.95 45.84 3.59
CA THR A 53 -1.47 45.85 4.96
C THR A 53 -0.65 44.59 5.25
N PRO A 54 0.48 44.68 5.98
CA PRO A 54 1.30 43.52 6.30
C PRO A 54 0.51 42.60 7.25
N VAL A 55 -0.14 41.59 6.68
CA VAL A 55 -0.71 40.47 7.43
C VAL A 55 0.49 39.67 7.90
N THR A 56 0.75 39.66 9.20
CA THR A 56 1.76 38.76 9.78
C THR A 56 1.36 37.34 9.40
N PRO A 57 2.19 36.61 8.62
CA PRO A 57 1.87 35.23 8.28
C PRO A 57 1.83 34.45 9.59
N VAL A 58 0.63 33.97 9.96
CA VAL A 58 0.49 32.96 11.00
C VAL A 58 1.30 31.78 10.50
N ALA A 59 2.38 31.44 11.22
CA ALA A 59 3.19 30.28 10.89
C ALA A 59 2.26 29.07 10.79
N ALA A 60 2.17 28.48 9.59
CA ALA A 60 1.39 27.29 9.38
C ALA A 60 1.86 26.24 10.39
N ALA A 61 0.93 25.71 11.20
CA ALA A 61 1.24 24.61 12.09
C ALA A 61 1.82 23.48 11.24
N THR A 62 3.08 23.13 11.48
CA THR A 62 3.74 22.05 10.73
C THR A 62 3.11 20.74 11.19
N ASP A 63 2.29 20.15 10.34
CA ASP A 63 1.72 18.82 10.52
C ASP A 63 2.88 17.82 10.55
N THR A 64 3.39 17.60 11.75
CA THR A 64 4.57 16.80 12.04
C THR A 64 4.24 15.81 13.13
N ILE A 65 4.85 14.64 13.01
CA ILE A 65 4.86 13.61 14.04
C ILE A 65 6.19 13.65 14.79
N PRO A 66 6.25 13.15 16.03
CA PRO A 66 7.48 13.16 16.82
C PRO A 66 8.64 12.48 16.09
N GLU A 67 9.85 13.02 16.29
CA GLU A 67 11.07 12.40 15.77
C GLU A 67 11.25 11.00 16.36
N MET A 68 11.62 10.04 15.50
CA MET A 68 11.71 8.61 15.82
C MET A 68 10.39 8.01 16.30
N ALA A 69 9.25 8.57 15.87
CA ALA A 69 7.99 7.85 15.91
C ALA A 69 8.02 6.73 14.86
N GLY A 70 7.34 5.62 15.11
CA GLY A 70 7.39 4.49 14.19
C GLY A 70 6.45 3.37 14.56
N PHE A 71 6.33 2.40 13.68
CA PHE A 71 5.53 1.20 13.89
C PHE A 71 6.09 0.04 13.09
N LYS A 72 5.74 -1.18 13.52
CA LYS A 72 5.96 -2.40 12.73
C LYS A 72 4.66 -2.86 12.15
N LEU A 73 4.67 -3.18 10.86
CA LEU A 73 3.61 -3.90 10.19
C LEU A 73 4.05 -5.35 10.05
N LYS A 74 3.17 -6.27 10.40
CA LYS A 74 3.41 -7.71 10.27
C LYS A 74 2.42 -8.32 9.30
N LEU A 75 2.91 -9.23 8.46
CA LEU A 75 2.12 -10.09 7.58
C LEU A 75 2.11 -11.50 8.16
N ILE A 76 0.93 -12.03 8.47
CA ILE A 76 0.72 -13.30 9.16
C ILE A 76 0.04 -14.30 8.22
N GLU A 77 0.62 -15.50 8.07
CA GLU A 77 -0.09 -16.71 7.61
C GLU A 77 -0.63 -17.49 8.81
N ASP A 78 0.22 -17.71 9.82
CA ASP A 78 -0.10 -18.36 11.09
C ASP A 78 0.86 -17.90 12.22
N ASN A 79 0.75 -18.48 13.41
CA ASN A 79 1.54 -18.08 14.59
C ASN A 79 3.05 -18.32 14.46
N THR A 80 3.51 -19.10 13.48
CA THR A 80 4.92 -19.42 13.23
C THR A 80 5.43 -18.78 11.94
N ASN A 81 4.55 -18.59 10.97
CA ASN A 81 4.85 -18.07 9.64
C ASN A 81 4.38 -16.62 9.53
N TYR A 82 5.29 -15.69 9.79
CA TYR A 82 5.07 -14.25 9.62
C TYR A 82 6.35 -13.54 9.17
N ASP A 83 6.19 -12.35 8.60
CA ASP A 83 7.29 -11.41 8.30
C ASP A 83 6.91 -9.99 8.74
N GLU A 84 7.89 -9.14 9.00
CA GLU A 84 7.70 -7.78 9.51
C GLU A 84 8.51 -6.73 8.74
N VAL A 85 7.94 -5.53 8.62
CA VAL A 85 8.64 -4.33 8.16
C VAL A 85 8.52 -3.22 9.21
N LEU A 86 9.61 -2.48 9.42
CA LEU A 86 9.66 -1.34 10.35
C LEU A 86 9.59 -0.02 9.60
N PHE A 87 8.68 0.85 10.02
CA PHE A 87 8.60 2.25 9.59
C PHE A 87 9.10 3.14 10.71
N MET A 88 10.04 4.04 10.40
CA MET A 88 10.56 5.01 11.33
C MET A 88 10.48 6.41 10.71
N PHE A 89 9.91 7.36 11.45
CA PHE A 89 9.75 8.72 10.98
C PHE A 89 10.85 9.62 11.52
N LYS A 90 11.60 10.19 10.59
CA LYS A 90 12.72 11.09 10.85
C LYS A 90 12.64 12.26 9.89
N GLN A 91 12.66 13.47 10.41
CA GLN A 91 12.40 14.67 9.60
C GLN A 91 13.39 14.89 8.45
N LYS A 92 14.60 14.35 8.56
CA LYS A 92 15.70 14.54 7.59
C LYS A 92 15.95 13.33 6.69
N SER A 93 15.16 12.27 6.81
CA SER A 93 15.32 11.09 5.96
C SER A 93 14.91 11.36 4.53
N SER A 94 15.45 10.55 3.62
CA SER A 94 15.05 10.55 2.22
C SER A 94 13.76 9.73 2.01
N THR A 95 13.06 9.96 0.91
CA THR A 95 12.00 9.05 0.44
C THR A 95 12.56 7.93 -0.46
N THR A 96 13.79 8.09 -0.94
CA THR A 96 14.55 7.07 -1.67
C THR A 96 15.39 6.23 -0.70
N TYR A 97 15.82 5.05 -1.12
CA TYR A 97 16.73 4.22 -0.32
C TYR A 97 18.03 4.96 0.06
N ASP A 98 18.35 4.96 1.36
CA ASP A 98 19.63 5.38 1.93
C ASP A 98 20.24 4.24 2.77
N ALA A 99 21.38 3.72 2.34
CA ALA A 99 22.07 2.62 3.03
C ALA A 99 22.54 2.95 4.47
N MET A 100 22.58 4.24 4.85
CA MET A 100 22.93 4.66 6.20
C MET A 100 21.73 4.73 7.15
N GLU A 101 20.51 4.81 6.62
CA GLU A 101 19.29 4.98 7.41
C GLU A 101 18.29 3.84 7.26
N ASP A 102 18.34 3.12 6.14
CA ASP A 102 17.41 2.07 5.75
C ASP A 102 18.03 0.67 5.82
N GLY A 103 17.15 -0.30 5.99
CA GLY A 103 17.48 -1.72 5.90
C GLY A 103 16.91 -2.28 4.61
N LYS A 104 17.76 -2.58 3.63
CA LYS A 104 17.35 -3.27 2.41
C LYS A 104 16.72 -4.62 2.74
N TYR A 105 15.60 -4.94 2.09
CA TYR A 105 14.96 -6.24 2.24
C TYR A 105 15.80 -7.33 1.57
N PHE A 106 15.95 -8.46 2.25
CA PHE A 106 16.61 -9.64 1.70
C PHE A 106 15.61 -10.80 1.66
N THR A 107 15.28 -11.23 0.45
CA THR A 107 14.34 -12.33 0.25
C THR A 107 14.90 -13.62 0.88
N GLY A 108 14.17 -14.13 1.88
CA GLY A 108 14.48 -15.40 2.53
C GLY A 108 13.71 -16.58 1.91
N ASN A 109 13.80 -17.73 2.57
CA ASN A 109 13.02 -18.93 2.27
C ASN A 109 11.72 -19.01 3.10
N GLY A 110 11.25 -17.90 3.66
CA GLY A 110 10.01 -17.85 4.46
C GLY A 110 8.77 -18.23 3.66
N GLN A 111 7.68 -18.52 4.35
CA GLN A 111 6.37 -18.80 3.72
C GLN A 111 5.68 -17.53 3.25
N VAL A 112 5.93 -16.42 3.95
CA VAL A 112 5.52 -15.07 3.59
C VAL A 112 6.75 -14.16 3.50
N SER A 113 6.61 -13.07 2.76
CA SER A 113 7.60 -12.00 2.69
C SER A 113 6.90 -10.64 2.67
N LEU A 114 7.38 -9.70 3.46
CA LEU A 114 6.84 -8.35 3.53
C LEU A 114 7.96 -7.32 3.46
N ALA A 115 7.86 -6.41 2.49
CA ALA A 115 8.70 -5.24 2.41
C ALA A 115 7.86 -3.98 2.19
N SER A 116 8.42 -2.83 2.55
CA SER A 116 7.96 -1.53 2.07
C SER A 116 8.78 -1.10 0.87
N ILE A 117 8.22 -0.23 0.04
CA ILE A 117 8.85 0.19 -1.21
C ILE A 117 9.20 1.67 -1.11
N SER A 118 10.49 1.97 -1.26
CA SER A 118 10.98 3.36 -1.35
C SER A 118 10.52 4.03 -2.64
N SER A 119 10.61 5.36 -2.73
CA SER A 119 10.15 6.09 -3.92
C SER A 119 10.93 5.77 -5.20
N ASP A 120 12.15 5.22 -5.09
CA ASP A 120 12.96 4.71 -6.19
C ASP A 120 12.72 3.21 -6.49
N GLY A 121 11.77 2.57 -5.81
CA GLY A 121 11.35 1.19 -6.09
C GLY A 121 12.20 0.11 -5.40
N THR A 122 12.95 0.45 -4.36
CA THR A 122 13.75 -0.51 -3.59
C THR A 122 12.92 -1.09 -2.45
N ASP A 123 12.94 -2.42 -2.30
CA ASP A 123 12.29 -3.12 -1.18
C ASP A 123 13.11 -2.98 0.11
N LEU A 124 12.45 -2.56 1.19
CA LEU A 124 13.04 -2.24 2.48
C LEU A 124 12.36 -3.00 3.63
N ALA A 125 13.17 -3.62 4.49
CA ALA A 125 12.77 -4.20 5.78
C ALA A 125 12.71 -3.16 6.91
N VAL A 126 13.52 -2.10 6.79
CA VAL A 126 13.48 -0.92 7.66
C VAL A 126 13.45 0.31 6.76
N ASN A 127 12.43 1.14 6.93
CA ASN A 127 12.19 2.30 6.08
C ASN A 127 12.12 3.56 6.95
N SER A 128 13.18 4.37 6.88
CA SER A 128 13.27 5.67 7.53
C SER A 128 12.73 6.73 6.58
N LEU A 129 11.66 7.43 6.96
CA LEU A 129 10.98 8.38 6.07
C LEU A 129 10.72 9.72 6.75
N PRO A 130 10.72 10.84 6.01
CA PRO A 130 10.12 12.06 6.49
C PRO A 130 8.60 11.87 6.59
N TYR A 131 7.96 12.46 7.59
CA TYR A 131 6.49 12.50 7.59
C TYR A 131 5.99 13.56 6.63
N SER A 132 5.04 13.16 5.79
CA SER A 132 4.24 14.06 4.97
C SER A 132 2.79 13.61 5.06
N PRO A 133 1.83 14.49 5.40
CA PRO A 133 0.43 14.13 5.53
C PRO A 133 -0.11 13.52 4.24
N GLY A 134 -0.72 12.33 4.34
CA GLY A 134 -1.27 11.62 3.19
C GLY A 134 -0.22 10.94 2.31
N MET A 135 1.04 10.83 2.76
CA MET A 135 2.06 10.05 2.06
C MET A 135 1.57 8.61 1.84
N SER A 136 1.69 8.15 0.60
CA SER A 136 1.46 6.75 0.23
C SER A 136 2.80 6.01 0.20
N ILE A 137 2.86 4.87 0.86
CA ILE A 137 4.02 3.98 0.90
C ILE A 137 3.60 2.62 0.36
N GLY A 138 4.20 2.17 -0.75
CA GLY A 138 3.90 0.87 -1.32
C GLY A 138 4.36 -0.28 -0.42
N LEU A 139 3.65 -1.39 -0.46
CA LEU A 139 4.04 -2.63 0.19
C LEU A 139 4.22 -3.73 -0.85
N ASP A 140 5.32 -4.49 -0.75
CA ASP A 140 5.49 -5.76 -1.46
C ASP A 140 5.18 -6.91 -0.52
N ALA A 141 3.98 -7.50 -0.67
CA ALA A 141 3.47 -8.56 0.18
C ALA A 141 3.31 -9.85 -0.62
N ASN A 142 4.17 -10.84 -0.37
CA ASN A 142 4.11 -12.14 -1.05
C ASN A 142 3.92 -13.29 -0.04
N ALA A 143 3.50 -14.41 -0.61
CA ALA A 143 3.39 -15.69 0.07
C ALA A 143 3.81 -16.82 -0.87
N LYS A 144 4.06 -18.03 -0.38
CA LYS A 144 4.36 -19.18 -1.25
C LYS A 144 3.12 -19.94 -1.70
N THR A 145 2.07 -19.91 -0.90
CA THR A 145 0.87 -20.73 -1.06
C THR A 145 -0.39 -19.88 -1.19
N ASP A 146 -1.45 -20.47 -1.73
CA ASP A 146 -2.79 -19.91 -1.62
C ASP A 146 -3.22 -19.92 -0.15
N GLY A 147 -3.96 -18.91 0.27
CA GLY A 147 -4.36 -18.84 1.66
C GLY A 147 -5.03 -17.55 2.06
N THR A 148 -5.30 -17.46 3.37
CA THR A 148 -5.80 -16.26 4.03
C THR A 148 -4.69 -15.72 4.91
N TYR A 149 -4.41 -14.43 4.77
CA TYR A 149 -3.31 -13.76 5.43
C TYR A 149 -3.84 -12.51 6.13
N THR A 150 -3.12 -12.04 7.15
CA THR A 150 -3.55 -10.90 7.95
C THR A 150 -2.42 -9.88 8.10
N PHE A 151 -2.76 -8.60 7.99
CA PHE A 151 -1.93 -7.49 8.43
C PHE A 151 -2.33 -7.03 9.82
N ASP A 152 -1.37 -6.91 10.72
CA ASP A 152 -1.52 -6.34 12.06
C ASP A 152 -0.39 -5.34 12.38
N LEU A 153 -0.67 -4.37 13.25
CA LEU A 153 0.37 -3.51 13.82
C LEU A 153 0.95 -4.17 15.07
N SER A 154 2.09 -4.82 14.91
CA SER A 154 2.73 -5.58 16.01
C SER A 154 3.44 -4.69 17.03
N PHE A 155 3.79 -3.46 16.65
CA PHE A 155 4.47 -2.51 17.51
C PHE A 155 4.20 -1.07 17.07
N GLN A 156 4.10 -0.14 18.03
CA GLN A 156 4.00 1.30 17.80
C GLN A 156 4.82 2.04 18.85
N ILE A 157 5.51 3.11 18.44
CA ILE A 157 6.27 3.99 19.34
C ILE A 157 6.04 5.44 18.95
N LYS A 158 5.67 6.28 19.93
CA LYS A 158 5.49 7.73 19.78
C LYS A 158 4.56 8.18 18.64
N ILE A 159 3.72 7.30 18.09
CA ILE A 159 2.69 7.68 17.12
C ILE A 159 1.56 8.40 17.87
N PRO A 160 1.29 9.69 17.60
CA PRO A 160 0.20 10.44 18.23
C PRO A 160 -1.15 9.73 18.04
N TYR A 161 -2.08 9.86 18.99
CA TYR A 161 -3.36 9.14 18.95
C TYR A 161 -4.27 9.56 17.79
N ASP A 162 -4.10 10.79 17.29
CA ASP A 162 -4.83 11.40 16.18
C ASP A 162 -4.24 11.03 14.81
N VAL A 163 -3.13 10.31 14.75
CA VAL A 163 -2.55 9.83 13.49
C VAL A 163 -3.12 8.46 13.16
N HIS A 164 -3.70 8.33 11.97
CA HIS A 164 -4.24 7.09 11.44
C HIS A 164 -3.26 6.40 10.50
N ILE A 165 -3.28 5.07 10.47
CA ILE A 165 -2.43 4.24 9.60
C ILE A 165 -3.37 3.42 8.72
N TRP A 166 -3.70 3.95 7.56
CA TRP A 166 -4.63 3.32 6.64
C TRP A 166 -3.90 2.35 5.73
N LEU A 167 -4.39 1.12 5.64
CA LEU A 167 -4.03 0.19 4.58
C LEU A 167 -5.06 0.33 3.45
N LYS A 168 -4.58 0.63 2.25
CA LYS A 168 -5.39 0.67 1.02
C LYS A 168 -5.14 -0.62 0.23
N ASP A 169 -6.20 -1.33 -0.12
CA ASP A 169 -6.17 -2.47 -1.03
C ASP A 169 -6.70 -2.06 -2.41
N ASN A 170 -5.80 -2.00 -3.39
CA ASN A 170 -6.09 -1.63 -4.77
C ASN A 170 -6.87 -2.71 -5.53
N LEU A 171 -6.82 -3.97 -5.11
CA LEU A 171 -7.60 -5.05 -5.73
C LEU A 171 -9.08 -4.93 -5.34
N LEU A 172 -9.36 -4.65 -4.06
CA LEU A 172 -10.72 -4.55 -3.53
C LEU A 172 -11.27 -3.12 -3.52
N ASN A 173 -10.45 -2.12 -3.85
CA ASN A 173 -10.77 -0.70 -3.76
C ASN A 173 -11.32 -0.29 -2.38
N ASN A 174 -10.72 -0.83 -1.31
CA ASN A 174 -11.11 -0.51 0.06
C ASN A 174 -9.91 0.02 0.87
N SER A 175 -10.20 0.59 2.02
CA SER A 175 -9.18 1.03 2.96
C SER A 175 -9.64 0.79 4.39
N VAL A 176 -8.70 0.38 5.25
CA VAL A 176 -8.94 0.04 6.65
C VAL A 176 -7.88 0.72 7.51
N ASP A 177 -8.29 1.27 8.65
CA ASP A 177 -7.35 1.82 9.63
C ASP A 177 -6.81 0.69 10.52
N LEU A 178 -5.53 0.37 10.35
CA LEU A 178 -4.84 -0.69 11.06
C LEU A 178 -4.63 -0.39 12.54
N ARG A 179 -4.92 0.84 13.00
CA ARG A 179 -4.94 1.14 14.44
C ARG A 179 -6.20 0.67 15.15
N ILE A 180 -7.26 0.38 14.39
CA ILE A 180 -8.57 -0.01 14.91
C ILE A 180 -8.79 -1.51 14.75
N THR A 181 -8.41 -2.06 13.60
CA THR A 181 -8.64 -3.48 13.29
C THR A 181 -7.56 -4.01 12.37
N ASP A 182 -7.27 -5.30 12.52
CA ASP A 182 -6.44 -6.06 11.60
C ASP A 182 -7.13 -6.18 10.24
N TYR A 183 -6.34 -6.42 9.18
CA TYR A 183 -6.85 -6.57 7.82
C TYR A 183 -6.56 -7.97 7.27
N THR A 184 -7.62 -8.73 7.03
CA THR A 184 -7.51 -10.09 6.47
C THR A 184 -7.81 -10.11 4.97
N PHE A 185 -7.00 -10.82 4.20
CA PHE A 185 -7.14 -10.95 2.76
C PHE A 185 -6.76 -12.34 2.25
N LYS A 186 -7.14 -12.64 1.00
CA LYS A 186 -6.77 -13.88 0.33
C LYS A 186 -5.68 -13.67 -0.71
N VAL A 187 -4.75 -14.62 -0.77
CA VAL A 187 -3.77 -14.76 -1.85
C VAL A 187 -4.14 -15.96 -2.71
N SER A 188 -4.07 -15.77 -4.02
CA SER A 188 -4.25 -16.80 -5.05
C SER A 188 -3.07 -16.76 -6.03
N LYS A 189 -2.32 -17.85 -6.16
CA LYS A 189 -1.21 -18.02 -7.11
C LYS A 189 -1.67 -18.07 -8.54
N ALA A 190 -2.97 -18.27 -8.77
CA ALA A 190 -3.58 -18.09 -10.08
C ALA A 190 -3.86 -16.62 -10.44
N ASP A 191 -3.91 -15.71 -9.46
CA ASP A 191 -4.14 -14.27 -9.68
C ASP A 191 -2.95 -13.42 -9.21
N PRO A 192 -2.11 -12.93 -10.14
CA PRO A 192 -0.94 -12.13 -9.80
C PRO A 192 -1.27 -10.76 -9.19
N ASN A 193 -2.53 -10.30 -9.24
CA ASN A 193 -2.94 -9.06 -8.58
C ASN A 193 -3.29 -9.27 -7.10
N SER A 194 -3.40 -10.51 -6.63
CA SER A 194 -3.73 -10.84 -5.25
C SER A 194 -2.53 -10.77 -4.30
N PHE A 195 -1.32 -10.57 -4.80
CA PHE A 195 -0.07 -10.46 -4.04
C PHE A 195 0.91 -9.52 -4.75
N GLY A 196 2.06 -9.28 -4.13
CA GLY A 196 3.13 -8.46 -4.67
C GLY A 196 2.97 -6.97 -4.41
N ASN A 197 3.71 -6.18 -5.17
CA ASN A 197 3.92 -4.74 -4.95
C ASN A 197 2.82 -3.79 -5.48
N LYS A 198 1.74 -4.32 -6.07
CA LYS A 198 0.68 -3.48 -6.68
C LYS A 198 -0.58 -3.37 -5.83
N ARG A 199 -0.74 -4.30 -4.88
CA ARG A 199 -2.00 -4.47 -4.20
C ARG A 199 -2.15 -3.50 -3.03
N PHE A 200 -1.10 -3.30 -2.25
CA PHE A 200 -1.22 -2.63 -0.97
C PHE A 200 -0.39 -1.37 -0.88
N GLU A 201 -0.98 -0.35 -0.25
CA GLU A 201 -0.34 0.92 0.09
C GLU A 201 -0.70 1.28 1.53
N LEU A 202 0.25 1.85 2.26
CA LEU A 202 -0.03 2.53 3.53
C LEU A 202 -0.21 4.03 3.28
N ILE A 203 -1.23 4.61 3.91
CA ILE A 203 -1.49 6.04 3.91
C ILE A 203 -1.52 6.53 5.36
N ILE A 204 -0.59 7.41 5.70
CA ILE A 204 -0.48 7.97 7.06
C ILE A 204 -1.01 9.40 7.04
N LYS A 205 -2.00 9.69 7.89
CA LYS A 205 -2.64 11.01 7.97
C LYS A 205 -3.20 11.25 9.36
N ARG A 206 -3.31 12.52 9.75
CA ARG A 206 -4.21 12.95 10.82
C ARG A 206 -5.65 13.03 10.33
#